data_AF-U2ZWL5-F1
#
_entry.id   AF-U2ZWL5-F1
#
_cell.length_a   1.000
_cell.length_b   1.000
_cell.length_c   1.000
_cell.angle_alpha   90.00
_cell.angle_beta   90.00
_cell.angle_gamma   90.00
#
_symmetry.space_group_name_H-M   'P 1'
#
loop_
_entity.id
_entity.type
_entity.pdbx_description
1 polymer ?
#
loop_
_entity_poly.entity_id
_entity_poly.type
_entity_poly.pdbx_seq_one_letter_code
_entity_poly.pdbx_strand_id
1 'polypeptide(L)' 'MSNADPVPLLSPRRRQLASFEHAYAVALQIRRESGVRQFILCTGDPLQPYRTTSCAPARDERVMALVA' A
#
# COMPACT_ATOMS: atom_id res chain seq x y z
N MET A 1 -17.11 6.80 23.09
CA MET A 1 -15.71 6.88 23.55
C MET A 1 -14.83 6.36 22.43
N SER A 2 -14.40 7.21 21.49
CA SER A 2 -13.48 6.81 20.42
C SER A 2 -12.06 6.92 20.94
N ASN A 3 -11.49 5.79 21.40
CA ASN A 3 -10.04 5.67 21.49
C ASN A 3 -9.53 5.48 20.07
N ALA A 4 -9.21 6.59 19.40
CA ALA A 4 -8.26 6.53 18.32
C ALA A 4 -6.90 6.29 18.99
N ASP A 5 -6.43 5.05 18.98
CA ASP A 5 -5.05 4.75 19.39
C ASP A 5 -4.12 5.72 18.66
N PRO A 6 -3.14 6.34 19.35
CA PRO A 6 -2.24 7.26 18.71
C PRO A 6 -1.51 6.51 17.60
N VAL A 7 -1.81 6.87 16.35
CA VAL A 7 -1.08 6.37 15.18
C VAL A 7 0.40 6.56 15.50
N PRO A 8 1.22 5.49 15.49
CA PRO A 8 2.63 5.61 15.81
C PRO A 8 3.21 6.77 15.01
N LEU A 9 3.83 7.74 15.68
CA LEU A 9 4.45 8.88 15.02
C LEU A 9 5.66 8.36 14.21
N LEU A 10 5.37 7.86 13.01
CA LEU A 10 6.36 7.42 12.06
C LEU A 10 7.28 8.59 11.75
N SER A 11 8.59 8.30 11.66
CA SER A 11 9.54 9.29 11.16
C SER A 11 9.09 9.79 9.77
N PRO A 12 9.45 11.02 9.36
CA PRO A 12 9.05 11.57 8.07
C PRO A 12 9.32 10.61 6.89
N ARG A 13 10.48 9.94 6.90
CA ARG A 13 10.84 8.95 5.89
C ARG A 13 9.95 7.71 5.92
N ARG A 14 9.61 7.20 7.11
CA ARG A 14 8.67 6.07 7.22
C ARG A 14 7.27 6.46 6.73
N ARG A 15 6.78 7.66 7.03
CA ARG A 15 5.50 8.15 6.50
C ARG A 15 5.48 8.21 4.97
N GLN A 16 6.57 8.68 4.37
CA GLN A 16 6.70 8.72 2.91
C GLN A 16 6.72 7.31 2.31
N LEU A 17 7.51 6.39 2.87
CA LEU A 17 7.59 5.00 2.37
C LEU A 17 6.29 4.23 2.58
N ALA A 18 5.56 4.55 3.64
CA ALA A 18 4.26 3.97 3.97
C ALA A 18 3.09 4.67 3.26
N SER A 19 3.35 5.62 2.36
CA SER A 19 2.30 6.36 1.65
C SER A 19 1.77 5.60 0.44
N PHE A 20 0.56 5.96 0.01
CA PHE A 20 -0.05 5.39 -1.19
C PHE A 20 0.76 5.74 -2.44
N GLU A 21 1.24 6.99 -2.53
CA GLU A 21 2.03 7.49 -3.66
C GLU A 21 3.31 6.69 -3.82
N HIS A 22 3.97 6.34 -2.71
CA HIS A 22 5.16 5.50 -2.75
C HIS A 22 4.84 4.08 -3.22
N ALA A 23 3.78 3.46 -2.67
CA ALA A 23 3.32 2.14 -3.13
C ALA A 23 2.96 2.14 -4.63
N TYR A 24 2.37 3.23 -5.12
CA TYR A 24 2.02 3.41 -6.53
C TYR A 24 3.25 3.57 -7.43
N ALA A 25 4.23 4.36 -7.01
CA ALA A 25 5.50 4.47 -7.71
C ALA A 25 6.22 3.11 -7.84
N VAL A 26 6.23 2.33 -6.76
CA VAL A 26 6.78 0.96 -6.75
C VAL A 26 5.98 0.06 -7.69
N ALA A 27 4.65 0.11 -7.66
CA ALA A 27 3.79 -0.67 -8.55
C ALA A 27 4.05 -0.36 -10.04
N LEU A 28 4.21 0.92 -10.39
CA LEU A 28 4.59 1.33 -11.74
C LEU A 28 5.95 0.79 -12.16
N GLN A 29 6.94 0.87 -11.28
CA GLN A 29 8.29 0.38 -11.58
C GLN A 29 8.28 -1.13 -11.82
N ILE A 30 7.71 -1.91 -10.89
CA ILE A 30 7.61 -3.36 -11.02
C ILE A 30 6.82 -3.74 -12.28
N ARG A 31 5.74 -3.01 -12.59
CA ARG A 31 4.96 -3.27 -13.80
C ARG A 31 5.78 -3.03 -15.08
N ARG A 32 6.56 -1.95 -15.13
CA ARG A 32 7.43 -1.65 -16.28
C ARG A 32 8.49 -2.71 -16.48
N GLU A 33 9.05 -3.23 -15.39
CA GLU A 33 10.12 -4.24 -15.44
C GLU A 33 9.58 -5.65 -15.75
N SER A 34 8.46 -6.04 -15.14
CA SER A 34 7.94 -7.42 -15.23
C SER A 34 6.83 -7.62 -16.25
N GLY A 35 6.14 -6.55 -16.67
CA GLY A 35 4.91 -6.64 -17.45
C GLY A 35 3.69 -7.17 -16.67
N VAL A 36 3.86 -7.56 -15.40
CA VAL A 36 2.80 -8.15 -14.57
C VAL A 36 2.00 -7.08 -13.85
N ARG A 37 0.67 -7.19 -13.90
CA ARG A 37 -0.27 -6.32 -13.17
C ARG A 37 0.07 -6.25 -11.68
N GLN A 38 -0.05 -5.05 -11.12
CA GLN A 38 0.20 -4.82 -9.69
C GLN A 38 -1.05 -4.23 -9.04
N PHE A 39 -1.41 -4.76 -7.88
CA PHE A 39 -2.49 -4.30 -7.04
C PHE A 39 -1.89 -3.55 -5.85
N ILE A 40 -2.52 -2.45 -5.46
CA ILE A 40 -2.21 -1.72 -4.24
C ILE A 40 -3.36 -1.94 -3.27
N LEU A 41 -3.07 -2.53 -2.13
CA LEU A 41 -4.04 -2.91 -1.12
C LEU A 41 -3.92 -1.99 0.09
N CYS A 42 -5.06 -1.69 0.72
CA CYS A 42 -5.09 -1.11 2.07
C CYS A 42 -5.12 -2.25 3.09
N THR A 43 -4.14 -2.26 4.00
CA THR A 43 -3.89 -3.39 4.91
C THR A 43 -4.56 -3.23 6.27
N GLY A 44 -4.92 -2.00 6.66
CA GLY A 44 -5.34 -1.66 8.02
C GLY A 44 -4.21 -1.62 9.06
N ASP A 45 -2.98 -1.99 8.70
CA ASP A 45 -1.80 -1.88 9.55
C ASP A 45 -1.27 -0.43 9.55
N PRO A 46 -1.21 0.27 10.69
CA PRO A 46 -0.67 1.62 10.77
C PRO A 46 0.80 1.77 10.32
N LEU A 47 1.59 0.69 10.39
CA LEU A 47 3.01 0.69 10.00
C LEU A 47 3.22 0.38 8.52
N GLN A 48 2.30 -0.36 7.89
CA GLN A 48 2.30 -0.63 6.45
C GLN A 48 0.89 -0.44 5.86
N PRO A 49 0.35 0.80 5.83
CA PRO A 49 -1.04 1.04 5.44
C PRO A 49 -1.34 0.61 4.01
N TYR A 50 -0.33 0.64 3.14
CA TYR A 50 -0.43 0.23 1.75
C TYR A 50 0.61 -0.83 1.41
N ARG A 51 0.19 -1.82 0.62
CA ARG A 51 1.06 -2.89 0.13
C ARG A 51 0.83 -3.13 -1.35
N THR A 52 1.92 -3.26 -2.11
CA THR A 52 1.90 -3.64 -3.52
C THR A 52 2.05 -5.15 -3.67
N THR A 53 1.25 -5.78 -4.52
CA THR A 53 1.33 -7.21 -4.81
C THR A 53 0.92 -7.52 -6.25
N SER A 54 1.51 -8.56 -6.84
CA SER A 54 1.09 -9.11 -8.14
C SER A 54 -0.01 -10.17 -8.00
N CYS A 55 -0.28 -10.64 -6.79
CA CYS A 55 -1.34 -11.61 -6.52
C CYS A 55 -2.70 -10.94 -6.63
N ALA A 56 -3.67 -11.65 -7.20
CA ALA A 56 -5.05 -11.22 -7.12
C ALA A 56 -5.46 -11.11 -5.64
N PRO A 57 -6.09 -10.01 -5.23
CA PRO A 57 -6.47 -9.79 -3.86
C PRO A 57 -7.50 -10.84 -3.40
N ALA A 58 -7.42 -11.23 -2.13
CA ALA A 58 -8.44 -12.04 -1.48
C ALA A 58 -9.76 -11.25 -1.36
N ARG A 59 -10.88 -11.95 -1.16
CA ARG A 59 -12.24 -11.37 -1.16
C ARG A 59 -12.42 -10.20 -0.18
N ASP A 60 -11.66 -10.20 0.91
CA ASP A 60 -11.76 -9.21 1.98
C ASP A 60 -10.66 -8.14 1.93
N GLU A 61 -9.74 -8.21 0.97
CA GLU A 61 -8.69 -7.20 0.81
C GLU A 61 -9.22 -5.98 0.06
N ARG A 62 -9.01 -4.80 0.63
CA ARG A 62 -9.45 -3.55 0.00
C ARG A 62 -8.44 -3.07 -1.04
N VAL A 63 -8.80 -3.23 -2.31
CA VAL A 63 -8.01 -2.72 -3.44
C VAL A 63 -8.18 -1.21 -3.54
N MET A 64 -7.06 -0.50 -3.50
CA MET A 64 -7.01 0.95 -3.66
C MET A 64 -6.72 1.34 -5.11
N ALA A 65 -5.88 0.55 -5.80
CA ALA A 65 -5.59 0.75 -7.22
C ALA A 65 -5.11 -0.53 -7.90
N LEU A 66 -5.28 -0.57 -9.22
CA LEU A 66 -4.70 -1.56 -10.12
C LEU A 66 -3.81 -0.84 -11.15
N VAL A 67 -2.57 -1.28 -11.28
CA VAL A 67 -1.62 -0.82 -12.30
C VAL A 67 -1.54 -1.88 -13.40
N ALA A 68 -2.20 -1.58 -14.51
CA ALA A 68 -2.47 -2.51 -15.61
C ALA A 68 -1.71 -2.19 -16.91
#